data_AF-A0A519QHR0-F1
#
_entry.id   AF-A0A519QHR0-F1
#
_cell.length_a   1.000
_cell.length_b   1.000
_cell.length_c   1.000
_cell.angle_alpha   90.00
_cell.angle_beta   90.00
_cell.angle_gamma   90.00
#
_symmetry.space_group_name_H-M   'P 1'
#
loop_
_entity.id
_entity.type
_entity.pdbx_description
1 polymer ?
#
loop_
_entity_poly.entity_id
_entity_poly.type
_entity_poly.pdbx_seq_one_letter_code
_entity_poly.pdbx_strand_id
1 'polypeptide(L)'
;MGTRGETGLETRVRIAVIGSGPAGLSAASRAAQLGLAHVLIEKTDHLSDTIYKYQKGKHVMATPSSLVLRSDLDFEAGKREAVLGTWEDQTTGCKVNVLYNAEIAAITGAKGEFALKTKKGDIVLAETVILAIGTQGNPNLVRCAVEEGANVQYQLDDPGEYIDEHITVLGTGDAGIENAMGLAADPQQRNKVTIVNRSSEFATAKDANVKALLAMEAEGRLTVLRETTPAKIGKGTITFDTRDGELQVPCDRVIARMGSAPPRAFVEGACAEFEEKDGKKVIKRGTGIEFTSADRVAYPKLSPTFESTVPGIYVIGALAGYPLIKHCMNQGYDVVEFINGNTSLKPADEPILADKFARLPGNRSVDEWLTTFGSQIDIFKEVSPLQLRELMLDSTVASFAAGETVFERNAPGTSLFAIAEGSVLVEIDKDDASRTVRIAQGSIFGEVGLISGRRRGSTIRAAEPTVVVELARNAALKLISTVPPAGRAITRTSIERQLL
;
A
#
# COMPACT_ATOMS: atom_id res chain seq x y z
N MET A 1 -38.93 -35.33 -28.48
CA MET A 1 -37.74 -35.97 -27.88
C MET A 1 -36.52 -35.35 -28.53
N GLY A 2 -35.90 -34.39 -27.85
CA GLY A 2 -34.62 -33.79 -28.22
C GLY A 2 -33.92 -33.51 -26.89
N THR A 3 -32.92 -34.32 -26.58
CA THR A 3 -32.22 -34.37 -25.30
C THR A 3 -31.50 -33.05 -25.03
N ARG A 4 -31.88 -32.38 -23.92
CA ARG A 4 -31.05 -31.37 -23.27
C ARG A 4 -29.78 -32.07 -22.77
N GLY A 5 -28.67 -31.86 -23.46
CA GLY A 5 -27.34 -32.20 -22.96
C GLY A 5 -26.86 -31.08 -22.04
N GLU A 6 -26.72 -31.40 -20.76
CA GLU A 6 -25.87 -30.68 -19.82
C GLU A 6 -24.40 -30.82 -20.26
N THR A 7 -23.78 -29.72 -20.68
CA THR A 7 -22.32 -29.52 -20.56
C THR A 7 -22.08 -28.04 -20.32
N GLY A 8 -21.78 -27.65 -19.07
CA GLY A 8 -21.20 -26.35 -18.79
C GLY A 8 -19.89 -26.24 -19.56
N LEU A 9 -19.69 -25.17 -20.34
CA LEU A 9 -18.44 -24.96 -21.07
C LEU A 9 -17.30 -24.75 -20.06
N GLU A 10 -16.57 -25.82 -19.74
CA GLU A 10 -15.27 -25.77 -19.09
C GLU A 10 -14.27 -25.11 -20.04
N THR A 11 -14.20 -23.78 -20.01
CA THR A 11 -13.24 -23.03 -20.82
C THR A 11 -11.90 -23.07 -20.09
N ARG A 12 -10.95 -23.85 -20.64
CA ARG A 12 -9.54 -23.86 -20.18
C ARG A 12 -8.78 -22.71 -20.82
N VAL A 13 -8.15 -21.88 -20.01
CA VAL A 13 -7.30 -20.76 -20.45
C VAL A 13 -5.86 -20.96 -20.01
N ARG A 14 -4.91 -20.28 -20.66
CA ARG A 14 -3.53 -20.22 -20.19
C ARG A 14 -3.43 -19.34 -18.94
N ILE A 15 -4.11 -18.19 -18.93
CA ILE A 15 -4.01 -17.20 -17.84
C ILE A 15 -5.41 -16.81 -17.33
N ALA A 16 -5.70 -17.05 -16.06
CA ALA A 16 -6.84 -16.46 -15.38
C ALA A 16 -6.38 -15.29 -14.49
N VAL A 17 -6.91 -14.10 -14.75
CA VAL A 17 -6.65 -12.88 -13.96
C VAL A 17 -7.85 -12.62 -13.06
N ILE A 18 -7.66 -12.60 -11.74
CA ILE A 18 -8.72 -12.37 -10.76
C ILE A 18 -8.67 -10.92 -10.27
N GLY A 19 -9.70 -10.14 -10.58
CA GLY A 19 -9.87 -8.74 -10.20
C GLY A 19 -9.53 -7.77 -11.33
N SER A 20 -10.48 -6.89 -11.68
CA SER A 20 -10.34 -5.89 -12.76
C SER A 20 -9.79 -4.53 -12.31
N GLY A 21 -9.03 -4.48 -11.22
CA GLY A 21 -8.28 -3.28 -10.87
C GLY A 21 -7.21 -2.96 -11.92
N PRO A 22 -6.49 -1.82 -11.80
CA PRO A 22 -5.53 -1.36 -12.81
C PRO A 22 -4.45 -2.41 -13.16
N ALA A 23 -3.98 -3.16 -12.16
CA ALA A 23 -3.03 -4.26 -12.37
C ALA A 23 -3.62 -5.40 -13.20
N GLY A 24 -4.87 -5.80 -12.89
CA GLY A 24 -5.55 -6.90 -13.57
C GLY A 24 -5.95 -6.53 -15.00
N LEU A 25 -6.41 -5.28 -15.22
CA LEU A 25 -6.67 -4.77 -16.56
C LEU A 25 -5.40 -4.75 -17.41
N SER A 26 -4.28 -4.27 -16.86
CA SER A 26 -3.01 -4.29 -17.58
C SER A 26 -2.55 -5.71 -17.89
N ALA A 27 -2.68 -6.65 -16.96
CA ALA A 27 -2.32 -8.05 -17.20
C ALA A 27 -3.19 -8.69 -18.28
N ALA A 28 -4.51 -8.53 -18.18
CA ALA A 28 -5.43 -9.11 -19.16
C ALA A 28 -5.25 -8.49 -20.55
N SER A 29 -5.04 -7.17 -20.62
CA SER A 29 -4.74 -6.47 -21.88
C SER A 29 -3.44 -6.96 -22.50
N ARG A 30 -2.39 -7.16 -21.69
CA ARG A 30 -1.12 -7.69 -22.18
C ARG A 30 -1.25 -9.11 -22.70
N ALA A 31 -1.99 -9.96 -21.98
CA ALA A 31 -2.26 -11.33 -22.41
C ALA A 31 -3.03 -11.34 -23.74
N ALA A 32 -3.99 -10.42 -23.93
CA ALA A 32 -4.72 -10.25 -25.18
C ALA A 32 -3.80 -9.81 -26.33
N GLN A 33 -2.93 -8.82 -26.12
CA GLN A 33 -1.98 -8.33 -27.13
C GLN A 33 -0.97 -9.39 -27.58
N LEU A 34 -0.58 -10.30 -26.67
CA LEU A 34 0.28 -11.45 -26.98
C LEU A 34 -0.48 -12.65 -27.58
N GLY A 35 -1.80 -12.57 -27.75
CA GLY A 35 -2.63 -13.66 -28.28
C GLY A 35 -2.74 -14.86 -27.35
N LEU A 36 -2.52 -14.67 -26.04
CA LEU A 36 -2.62 -15.75 -25.05
C LEU A 36 -4.08 -16.02 -24.71
N ALA A 37 -4.47 -17.30 -24.62
CA ALA A 37 -5.78 -17.68 -24.11
C ALA A 37 -5.92 -17.21 -22.65
N HIS A 38 -6.81 -16.26 -22.40
CA HIS A 38 -6.94 -15.60 -21.10
C HIS A 38 -8.40 -15.31 -20.74
N VAL A 39 -8.63 -15.05 -19.45
CA VAL A 39 -9.87 -14.47 -18.93
C VAL A 39 -9.57 -13.52 -17.79
N LEU A 40 -10.21 -12.35 -17.78
CA LEU A 40 -10.28 -11.42 -16.65
C LEU A 40 -11.58 -11.66 -15.89
N ILE A 41 -11.48 -11.96 -14.60
CA ILE A 41 -12.63 -12.32 -13.76
C ILE A 41 -12.93 -11.16 -12.81
N GLU A 42 -14.13 -10.62 -12.89
CA GLU A 42 -14.59 -9.49 -12.09
C GLU A 42 -15.85 -9.87 -11.30
N LYS A 43 -15.86 -9.55 -10.00
CA LYS A 43 -16.97 -9.89 -9.11
C LYS A 43 -18.20 -9.01 -9.34
N THR A 44 -18.01 -7.82 -9.88
CA THR A 44 -19.06 -6.83 -10.18
C THR A 44 -19.48 -6.88 -11.66
N ASP A 45 -20.42 -6.02 -12.03
CA ASP A 45 -20.95 -5.83 -13.38
C ASP A 45 -20.19 -4.76 -14.20
N HIS A 46 -19.12 -4.19 -13.65
CA HIS A 46 -18.30 -3.15 -14.25
C HIS A 46 -16.82 -3.35 -13.92
N LEU A 47 -15.92 -2.71 -14.66
CA LEU A 47 -14.48 -2.81 -14.42
C LEU A 47 -14.01 -1.85 -13.33
N SER A 48 -12.88 -2.19 -12.68
CA SER A 48 -12.17 -1.31 -11.75
C SER A 48 -12.98 -0.84 -10.54
N ASP A 49 -13.78 -1.74 -9.93
CA ASP A 49 -14.70 -1.47 -8.80
C ASP A 49 -14.11 -0.57 -7.69
N THR A 50 -12.82 -0.71 -7.35
CA THR A 50 -12.17 0.17 -6.36
C THR A 50 -12.12 1.63 -6.80
N ILE A 51 -11.74 1.89 -8.06
CA ILE A 51 -11.66 3.25 -8.63
C ILE A 51 -13.06 3.74 -9.01
N TYR A 52 -13.95 2.84 -9.46
CA TYR A 52 -15.36 3.14 -9.66
C TYR A 52 -16.00 3.72 -8.40
N LYS A 53 -15.74 3.10 -7.25
CA LYS A 53 -16.16 3.57 -5.92
C LYS A 53 -15.34 4.74 -5.38
N TYR A 54 -14.43 5.36 -6.11
CA TYR A 54 -13.90 6.63 -5.66
C TYR A 54 -15.00 7.69 -5.65
N GLN A 55 -14.90 8.68 -4.77
CA GLN A 55 -15.88 9.77 -4.74
C GLN A 55 -16.03 10.40 -6.13
N LYS A 56 -17.24 10.77 -6.50
CA LYS A 56 -17.58 11.36 -7.80
C LYS A 56 -16.72 12.58 -8.11
N GLY A 57 -16.22 12.65 -9.34
CA GLY A 57 -15.35 13.74 -9.79
C GLY A 57 -13.96 13.77 -9.16
N LYS A 58 -13.58 12.78 -8.34
CA LYS A 58 -12.24 12.70 -7.73
C LYS A 58 -11.16 12.80 -8.80
N HIS A 59 -10.14 13.61 -8.52
CA HIS A 59 -8.94 13.64 -9.35
C HIS A 59 -8.04 12.45 -8.99
N VAL A 60 -7.81 11.56 -9.95
CA VAL A 60 -6.94 10.39 -9.82
C VAL A 60 -5.54 10.79 -10.29
N MET A 61 -4.54 10.57 -9.44
CA MET A 61 -3.16 10.98 -9.69
C MET A 61 -2.35 9.86 -10.36
N ALA A 62 -1.58 10.20 -11.39
CA ALA A 62 -0.63 9.29 -12.06
C ALA A 62 0.79 9.35 -11.44
N THR A 63 0.90 9.00 -10.16
CA THR A 63 2.16 9.03 -9.41
C THR A 63 2.88 7.67 -9.46
N PRO A 64 4.23 7.63 -9.57
CA PRO A 64 5.13 8.77 -9.80
C PRO A 64 5.19 9.17 -11.29
N SER A 65 5.33 10.47 -11.56
CA SER A 65 5.36 11.00 -12.94
C SER A 65 6.59 10.55 -13.73
N SER A 66 7.72 10.31 -13.05
CA SER A 66 8.97 9.87 -13.66
C SER A 66 8.97 8.41 -14.13
N LEU A 67 8.06 7.58 -13.62
CA LEU A 67 7.99 6.18 -13.99
C LEU A 67 7.35 6.04 -15.37
N VAL A 68 8.00 5.34 -16.29
CA VAL A 68 7.44 5.03 -17.60
C VAL A 68 6.31 4.00 -17.44
N LEU A 69 5.16 4.26 -18.07
CA LEU A 69 4.06 3.29 -18.13
C LEU A 69 4.31 2.33 -19.30
N ARG A 70 4.30 1.02 -19.03
CA ARG A 70 4.46 -0.05 -20.03
C ARG A 70 3.16 -0.73 -20.42
N SER A 71 2.11 -0.51 -19.61
CA SER A 71 0.79 -1.08 -19.85
C SER A 71 0.30 -0.80 -21.27
N ASP A 72 -0.41 -1.76 -21.87
CA ASP A 72 -1.13 -1.55 -23.13
C ASP A 72 -2.37 -0.64 -22.95
N LEU A 73 -2.65 -0.20 -21.71
CA LEU A 73 -3.68 0.78 -21.38
C LEU A 73 -3.03 2.10 -20.93
N ASP A 74 -3.57 3.22 -21.41
CA ASP A 74 -3.14 4.56 -21.04
C ASP A 74 -3.57 4.91 -19.62
N PHE A 75 -2.74 5.69 -18.93
CA PHE A 75 -3.10 6.26 -17.64
C PHE A 75 -2.37 7.58 -17.40
N GLU A 76 -3.17 8.64 -17.43
CA GLU A 76 -2.76 10.00 -17.07
C GLU A 76 -3.61 10.53 -15.91
N ALA A 77 -3.10 11.54 -15.22
CA ALA A 77 -3.84 12.16 -14.13
C ALA A 77 -5.12 12.84 -14.66
N GLY A 78 -6.27 12.58 -14.03
CA GLY A 78 -7.56 13.01 -14.56
C GLY A 78 -8.71 12.78 -13.61
N LYS A 79 -9.92 13.23 -14.01
CA LYS A 79 -11.14 12.91 -13.25
C LYS A 79 -11.39 11.40 -13.31
N ARG A 80 -11.88 10.83 -12.21
CA ARG A 80 -12.27 9.42 -12.05
C ARG A 80 -13.00 8.88 -13.28
N GLU A 81 -14.02 9.59 -13.75
CA GLU A 81 -14.86 9.16 -14.87
C GLU A 81 -14.09 9.10 -16.19
N ALA A 82 -13.17 10.04 -16.42
CA ALA A 82 -12.33 10.04 -17.62
C ALA A 82 -11.35 8.86 -17.61
N VAL A 83 -10.71 8.60 -16.46
CA VAL A 83 -9.80 7.46 -16.29
C VAL A 83 -10.53 6.13 -16.52
N LEU A 84 -11.71 5.96 -15.90
CA LEU A 84 -12.52 4.75 -16.08
C LEU A 84 -12.99 4.58 -17.53
N GLY A 85 -13.43 5.67 -18.18
CA GLY A 85 -13.82 5.64 -19.59
C GLY A 85 -12.68 5.21 -20.52
N THR A 86 -11.48 5.77 -20.33
CA THR A 86 -10.29 5.36 -21.09
C THR A 86 -9.98 3.87 -20.92
N TRP A 87 -10.02 3.36 -19.68
CA TRP A 87 -9.75 1.95 -19.44
C TRP A 87 -10.83 1.01 -20.00
N GLU A 88 -12.10 1.39 -19.93
CA GLU A 88 -13.20 0.61 -20.51
C GLU A 88 -13.06 0.51 -22.04
N ASP A 89 -12.85 1.65 -22.71
CA ASP A 89 -12.71 1.73 -24.16
C ASP A 89 -11.49 0.93 -24.65
N GLN A 90 -10.35 1.08 -23.98
CA GLN A 90 -9.11 0.40 -24.37
C GLN A 90 -9.11 -1.08 -24.01
N THR A 91 -9.73 -1.49 -22.90
CA THR A 91 -9.91 -2.92 -22.57
C THR A 91 -10.74 -3.62 -23.65
N THR A 92 -11.80 -2.94 -24.12
CA THR A 92 -12.62 -3.41 -25.24
C THR A 92 -11.82 -3.43 -26.54
N GLY A 93 -11.05 -2.38 -26.84
CA GLY A 93 -10.19 -2.28 -28.02
C GLY A 93 -9.11 -3.37 -28.08
N CYS A 94 -8.53 -3.73 -26.93
CA CYS A 94 -7.59 -4.85 -26.79
C CYS A 94 -8.24 -6.23 -26.91
N LYS A 95 -9.58 -6.31 -26.96
CA LYS A 95 -10.36 -7.56 -27.01
C LYS A 95 -10.10 -8.47 -25.80
N VAL A 96 -10.05 -7.87 -24.61
CA VAL A 96 -9.91 -8.64 -23.37
C VAL A 96 -11.16 -9.48 -23.12
N ASN A 97 -10.98 -10.77 -22.83
CA ASN A 97 -12.09 -11.65 -22.45
C ASN A 97 -12.45 -11.42 -20.99
N VAL A 98 -13.61 -10.81 -20.71
CA VAL A 98 -14.06 -10.51 -19.34
C VAL A 98 -15.21 -11.40 -18.92
N LEU A 99 -15.11 -11.96 -17.71
CA LEU A 99 -16.17 -12.66 -17.01
C LEU A 99 -16.65 -11.81 -15.82
N TYR A 100 -17.75 -11.08 -16.03
CA TYR A 100 -18.39 -10.26 -15.01
C TYR A 100 -19.23 -11.09 -14.03
N ASN A 101 -19.58 -10.48 -12.90
CA ASN A 101 -20.45 -11.05 -11.86
C ASN A 101 -19.97 -12.43 -11.35
N ALA A 102 -18.65 -12.62 -11.32
CA ALA A 102 -17.98 -13.87 -10.98
C ALA A 102 -16.98 -13.63 -9.84
N GLU A 103 -17.45 -13.74 -8.60
CA GLU A 103 -16.56 -13.72 -7.43
C GLU A 103 -15.94 -15.10 -7.20
N ILE A 104 -14.61 -15.20 -7.19
CA ILE A 104 -13.93 -16.47 -6.92
C ILE A 104 -13.98 -16.79 -5.42
N ALA A 105 -14.49 -17.97 -5.10
CA ALA A 105 -14.62 -18.48 -3.74
C ALA A 105 -13.44 -19.36 -3.33
N ALA A 106 -12.87 -20.13 -4.27
CA ALA A 106 -11.77 -21.05 -4.01
C ALA A 106 -10.92 -21.26 -5.27
N ILE A 107 -9.63 -21.54 -5.04
CA ILE A 107 -8.67 -21.92 -6.07
C ILE A 107 -8.04 -23.23 -5.60
N THR A 108 -8.10 -24.27 -6.43
CA THR A 108 -7.56 -25.60 -6.14
C THR A 108 -6.74 -26.13 -7.32
N GLY A 109 -5.99 -27.21 -7.10
CA GLY A 109 -5.15 -27.83 -8.13
C GLY A 109 -3.69 -27.40 -8.01
N ALA A 110 -2.96 -27.48 -9.11
CA ALA A 110 -1.54 -27.17 -9.19
C ALA A 110 -1.21 -26.50 -10.53
N LYS A 111 0.03 -26.01 -10.67
CA LYS A 111 0.52 -25.38 -11.90
C LYS A 111 0.16 -26.21 -13.14
N GLY A 112 -0.49 -25.57 -14.11
CA GLY A 112 -0.99 -26.21 -15.34
C GLY A 112 -2.46 -26.66 -15.25
N GLU A 113 -2.99 -26.94 -14.06
CA GLU A 113 -4.31 -27.55 -13.83
C GLU A 113 -5.06 -26.90 -12.65
N PHE A 114 -5.15 -25.58 -12.64
CA PHE A 114 -5.93 -24.87 -11.63
C PHE A 114 -7.43 -24.90 -11.96
N ALA A 115 -8.24 -25.06 -10.92
CA ALA A 115 -9.68 -24.87 -10.96
C ALA A 115 -10.09 -23.71 -10.05
N LEU A 116 -10.74 -22.69 -10.63
CA LEU A 116 -11.23 -21.51 -9.95
C LEU A 116 -12.74 -21.62 -9.83
N LYS A 117 -13.24 -21.84 -8.61
CA LYS A 117 -14.68 -21.96 -8.34
C LYS A 117 -15.27 -20.60 -7.98
N THR A 118 -16.30 -20.16 -8.69
CA THR A 118 -17.05 -18.95 -8.36
C THR A 118 -17.98 -19.21 -7.15
N LYS A 119 -18.41 -18.16 -6.46
CA LYS A 119 -19.45 -18.25 -5.40
C LYS A 119 -20.78 -18.81 -5.91
N LYS A 120 -21.06 -18.67 -7.22
CA LYS A 120 -22.25 -19.22 -7.88
C LYS A 120 -22.10 -20.71 -8.21
N GLY A 121 -20.88 -21.25 -8.16
CA GLY A 121 -20.59 -22.66 -8.37
C GLY A 121 -19.92 -22.98 -9.70
N ASP A 122 -19.85 -22.02 -10.63
CA ASP A 122 -19.16 -22.18 -11.92
C ASP A 122 -17.67 -22.41 -11.73
N ILE A 123 -17.05 -23.09 -12.69
CA ILE A 123 -15.62 -23.43 -12.65
C ILE A 123 -14.94 -22.87 -13.90
N VAL A 124 -13.83 -22.16 -13.67
CA VAL A 124 -12.89 -21.73 -14.72
C VAL A 124 -11.60 -22.54 -14.55
N LEU A 125 -11.11 -23.14 -15.64
CA LEU A 125 -9.87 -23.91 -15.65
C LEU A 125 -8.72 -23.05 -16.20
N ALA A 126 -7.56 -23.07 -15.55
CA ALA A 126 -6.42 -22.26 -15.96
C ALA A 126 -5.07 -22.97 -15.76
N GLU A 127 -4.11 -22.70 -16.65
CA GLU A 127 -2.72 -23.16 -16.45
C GLU A 127 -1.98 -22.31 -15.40
N THR A 128 -2.30 -21.02 -15.34
CA THR A 128 -1.69 -20.02 -14.46
C THR A 128 -2.75 -19.06 -13.93
N VAL A 129 -2.57 -18.63 -12.67
CA VAL A 129 -3.47 -17.67 -12.01
C VAL A 129 -2.72 -16.41 -11.65
N ILE A 130 -3.31 -15.24 -11.92
CA ILE A 130 -2.83 -13.94 -11.47
C ILE A 130 -3.85 -13.36 -10.50
N LEU A 131 -3.46 -13.17 -9.23
CA LEU A 131 -4.24 -12.50 -8.20
C LEU A 131 -4.00 -10.98 -8.27
N ALA A 132 -4.98 -10.25 -8.82
CA ALA A 132 -4.99 -8.79 -8.95
C ALA A 132 -6.13 -8.15 -8.13
N ILE A 133 -6.51 -8.79 -7.01
CA ILE A 133 -7.70 -8.45 -6.21
C ILE A 133 -7.54 -7.22 -5.31
N GLY A 134 -6.32 -6.69 -5.19
CA GLY A 134 -6.00 -5.60 -4.26
C GLY A 134 -6.35 -5.91 -2.80
N THR A 135 -6.59 -4.88 -2.01
CA THR A 135 -6.97 -5.00 -0.59
C THR A 135 -8.29 -4.32 -0.26
N GLN A 136 -8.77 -3.39 -1.09
CA GLN A 136 -9.92 -2.52 -0.80
C GLN A 136 -11.25 -3.27 -0.68
N GLY A 137 -11.35 -4.48 -1.25
CA GLY A 137 -12.49 -5.38 -1.04
C GLY A 137 -12.61 -5.92 0.39
N ASN A 138 -11.62 -5.68 1.26
CA ASN A 138 -11.57 -6.13 2.65
C ASN A 138 -11.23 -4.95 3.60
N PRO A 139 -12.18 -4.03 3.83
CA PRO A 139 -11.97 -2.84 4.65
C PRO A 139 -11.75 -3.16 6.13
N ASN A 140 -11.08 -2.25 6.83
CA ASN A 140 -10.99 -2.31 8.29
C ASN A 140 -12.34 -1.95 8.91
N LEU A 141 -12.89 -2.86 9.72
CA LEU A 141 -14.16 -2.65 10.40
C LEU A 141 -14.01 -1.85 11.70
N VAL A 142 -15.05 -1.11 12.08
CA VAL A 142 -15.11 -0.45 13.39
C VAL A 142 -15.06 -1.49 14.50
N ARG A 143 -14.31 -1.20 15.57
CA ARG A 143 -14.07 -2.14 16.68
C ARG A 143 -14.87 -1.80 17.94
N CYS A 144 -15.41 -0.60 18.00
CA CYS A 144 -16.25 -0.14 19.08
C CYS A 144 -17.65 -0.74 19.00
N ALA A 145 -18.42 -0.63 20.10
CA ALA A 145 -19.81 -1.07 20.10
C ALA A 145 -20.65 -0.24 19.13
N VAL A 146 -21.48 -0.90 18.32
CA VAL A 146 -22.40 -0.26 17.38
C VAL A 146 -23.82 -0.66 17.78
N GLU A 147 -24.66 0.32 18.12
CA GLU A 147 -26.07 0.09 18.43
C GLU A 147 -26.86 -0.33 17.19
N GLU A 148 -27.88 -1.15 17.39
CA GLU A 148 -28.80 -1.52 16.32
C GLU A 148 -29.48 -0.26 15.74
N GLY A 149 -29.45 -0.13 14.41
CA GLY A 149 -29.98 1.04 13.70
C GLY A 149 -29.02 2.23 13.60
N ALA A 150 -27.81 2.15 14.15
CA ALA A 150 -26.76 3.12 13.86
C ALA A 150 -26.29 3.03 12.40
N ASN A 151 -25.99 4.17 11.78
CA ASN A 151 -25.65 4.26 10.37
C ASN A 151 -24.13 4.31 10.18
N VAL A 152 -23.53 3.17 9.84
CA VAL A 152 -22.10 3.05 9.55
C VAL A 152 -21.90 2.66 8.10
N GLN A 153 -21.23 3.53 7.35
CA GLN A 153 -20.84 3.30 5.96
C GLN A 153 -19.32 3.17 5.88
N TYR A 154 -18.82 2.30 4.99
CA TYR A 154 -17.38 2.15 4.75
C TYR A 154 -16.91 2.84 3.47
N GLN A 155 -17.81 3.54 2.82
CA GLN A 155 -17.66 4.09 1.49
C GLN A 155 -18.46 5.39 1.38
N LEU A 156 -18.00 6.32 0.54
CA LEU A 156 -18.68 7.58 0.23
C LEU A 156 -18.57 7.82 -1.29
N ASP A 157 -19.70 7.72 -1.98
CA ASP A 157 -19.74 7.77 -3.44
C ASP A 157 -19.96 9.19 -3.97
N ASP A 158 -20.96 9.92 -3.47
CA ASP A 158 -21.18 11.32 -3.82
C ASP A 158 -21.40 12.15 -2.53
N PRO A 159 -20.41 12.96 -2.11
CA PRO A 159 -20.57 13.85 -0.96
C PRO A 159 -21.76 14.82 -1.11
N GLY A 160 -22.19 15.10 -2.34
CA GLY A 160 -23.32 15.98 -2.68
C GLY A 160 -24.69 15.45 -2.25
N GLU A 161 -24.82 14.15 -1.96
CA GLU A 161 -26.11 13.51 -1.63
C GLU A 161 -26.55 13.73 -0.18
N TYR A 162 -25.67 14.25 0.68
CA TYR A 162 -25.91 14.37 2.12
C TYR A 162 -26.19 15.83 2.49
N ILE A 163 -27.30 16.07 3.19
CA ILE A 163 -27.78 17.42 3.53
C ILE A 163 -28.28 17.44 4.98
N ASP A 164 -27.87 18.45 5.73
CA ASP A 164 -28.29 18.75 7.11
C ASP A 164 -28.01 17.60 8.10
N GLU A 165 -26.91 16.85 7.90
CA GLU A 165 -26.50 15.74 8.77
C GLU A 165 -25.27 16.06 9.63
N HIS A 166 -25.21 15.47 10.82
CA HIS A 166 -23.98 15.32 11.61
C HIS A 166 -23.22 14.08 11.14
N ILE A 167 -22.09 14.28 10.45
CA ILE A 167 -21.33 13.20 9.82
C ILE A 167 -19.96 13.09 10.47
N THR A 168 -19.65 11.90 11.00
CA THR A 168 -18.32 11.57 11.53
C THR A 168 -17.54 10.72 10.55
N VAL A 169 -16.38 11.20 10.09
CA VAL A 169 -15.42 10.42 9.30
C VAL A 169 -14.37 9.81 10.22
N LEU A 170 -14.31 8.47 10.26
CA LEU A 170 -13.30 7.73 11.02
C LEU A 170 -12.13 7.34 10.10
N GLY A 171 -10.93 7.84 10.41
CA GLY A 171 -9.71 7.57 9.66
C GLY A 171 -9.23 8.76 8.84
N THR A 172 -7.93 9.02 8.92
CA THR A 172 -7.30 10.24 8.40
C THR A 172 -6.17 9.96 7.41
N GLY A 173 -6.27 8.86 6.66
CA GLY A 173 -5.52 8.72 5.42
C GLY A 173 -6.13 9.60 4.32
N ASP A 174 -5.50 9.65 3.14
CA ASP A 174 -5.93 10.50 2.02
C ASP A 174 -7.43 10.39 1.72
N ALA A 175 -7.98 9.17 1.64
CA ALA A 175 -9.39 8.96 1.34
C ALA A 175 -10.34 9.52 2.41
N GLY A 176 -9.98 9.39 3.70
CA GLY A 176 -10.80 9.93 4.79
C GLY A 176 -10.78 11.45 4.81
N ILE A 177 -9.60 12.05 4.59
CA ILE A 177 -9.45 13.50 4.49
C ILE A 177 -10.24 14.05 3.31
N GLU A 178 -10.08 13.46 2.12
CA GLU A 178 -10.83 13.85 0.93
C GLU A 178 -12.35 13.74 1.12
N ASN A 179 -12.83 12.67 1.76
CA ASN A 179 -14.25 12.49 2.06
C ASN A 179 -14.77 13.54 3.05
N ALA A 180 -14.03 13.83 4.12
CA ALA A 180 -14.42 14.87 5.08
C ALA A 180 -14.47 16.26 4.43
N MET A 181 -13.46 16.60 3.61
CA MET A 181 -13.44 17.86 2.88
C MET A 181 -14.58 17.94 1.86
N GLY A 182 -14.88 16.85 1.16
CA GLY A 182 -15.98 16.78 0.20
C GLY A 182 -17.34 17.03 0.83
N LEU A 183 -17.61 16.44 2.01
CA LEU A 183 -18.86 16.63 2.76
C LEU A 183 -19.03 18.04 3.35
N ALA A 184 -17.93 18.74 3.57
CA ALA A 184 -17.88 20.11 4.10
C ALA A 184 -17.65 21.17 3.02
N ALA A 185 -17.61 20.77 1.74
CA ALA A 185 -17.22 21.66 0.64
C ALA A 185 -18.30 22.70 0.33
N ASP A 186 -19.57 22.29 0.34
CA ASP A 186 -20.71 23.16 0.04
C ASP A 186 -21.47 23.56 1.33
N PRO A 187 -21.39 24.83 1.77
CA PRO A 187 -22.12 25.32 2.94
C PRO A 187 -23.64 25.18 2.81
N GLN A 188 -24.19 25.11 1.60
CA GLN A 188 -25.63 24.95 1.38
C GLN A 188 -26.12 23.56 1.80
N GLN A 189 -25.24 22.55 1.80
CA GLN A 189 -25.55 21.22 2.32
C GLN A 189 -25.72 21.22 3.84
N ARG A 190 -25.22 22.23 4.56
CA ARG A 190 -25.39 22.41 6.01
C ARG A 190 -24.90 21.23 6.89
N ASN A 191 -24.10 20.33 6.34
CA ASN A 191 -23.53 19.21 7.08
C ASN A 191 -22.61 19.70 8.22
N LYS A 192 -22.64 19.01 9.35
CA LYS A 192 -21.69 19.17 10.46
C LYS A 192 -20.69 18.02 10.42
N VAL A 193 -19.52 18.28 9.83
CA VAL A 193 -18.50 17.25 9.60
C VAL A 193 -17.46 17.23 10.69
N THR A 194 -17.23 16.04 11.27
CA THR A 194 -16.14 15.76 12.21
C THR A 194 -15.25 14.67 11.64
N ILE A 195 -13.94 14.87 11.57
CA ILE A 195 -12.98 13.82 11.22
C ILE A 195 -12.15 13.45 12.44
N VAL A 196 -11.92 12.15 12.64
CA VAL A 196 -11.29 11.61 13.84
C VAL A 196 -9.96 10.94 13.52
N ASN A 197 -8.90 11.48 14.11
CA ASN A 197 -7.56 10.91 14.12
C ASN A 197 -7.22 10.34 15.50
N ARG A 198 -6.79 9.07 15.53
CA ARG A 198 -6.32 8.39 16.76
C ARG A 198 -4.97 8.90 17.25
N SER A 199 -4.21 9.56 16.40
CA SER A 199 -2.88 10.07 16.68
C SER A 199 -2.87 11.60 16.67
N SER A 200 -1.80 12.20 17.17
CA SER A 200 -1.54 13.63 17.04
C SER A 200 -1.15 14.02 15.60
N GLU A 201 -0.59 13.07 14.84
CA GLU A 201 -0.08 13.28 13.48
C GLU A 201 -0.83 12.48 12.39
N PHE A 202 -0.69 12.93 11.14
CA PHE A 202 -1.33 12.35 9.94
C PHE A 202 -0.33 11.51 9.13
N ALA A 203 0.27 10.49 9.74
CA ALA A 203 1.41 9.76 9.17
C ALA A 203 1.14 9.05 7.82
N THR A 204 -0.11 8.78 7.48
CA THR A 204 -0.51 8.01 6.29
C THR A 204 -1.16 8.85 5.19
N ALA A 205 -1.24 10.17 5.37
CA ALA A 205 -1.79 11.10 4.39
C ALA A 205 -0.70 11.96 3.77
N LYS A 206 -0.94 12.44 2.55
CA LYS A 206 -0.05 13.38 1.86
C LYS A 206 -0.13 14.76 2.52
N ASP A 207 1.02 15.44 2.61
CA ASP A 207 1.12 16.79 3.19
C ASP A 207 0.12 17.79 2.57
N ALA A 208 -0.14 17.70 1.27
CA ALA A 208 -1.10 18.58 0.59
C ALA A 208 -2.53 18.39 1.14
N ASN A 209 -2.96 17.14 1.35
CA ASN A 209 -4.26 16.81 1.91
C ASN A 209 -4.36 17.25 3.36
N VAL A 210 -3.30 17.03 4.15
CA VAL A 210 -3.25 17.48 5.54
C VAL A 210 -3.35 19.01 5.63
N LYS A 211 -2.59 19.75 4.82
CA LYS A 211 -2.66 21.22 4.79
C LYS A 211 -4.06 21.73 4.41
N ALA A 212 -4.70 21.12 3.42
CA ALA A 212 -6.06 21.47 3.03
C ALA A 212 -7.07 21.20 4.15
N LEU A 213 -6.96 20.07 4.84
CA LEU A 213 -7.80 19.74 5.99
C LEU A 213 -7.69 20.79 7.11
N LEU A 214 -6.46 21.14 7.48
CA LEU A 214 -6.19 22.12 8.55
C LEU A 214 -6.66 23.53 8.18
N ALA A 215 -6.59 23.90 6.90
CA ALA A 215 -7.16 25.15 6.42
C ALA A 215 -8.69 25.18 6.58
N MET A 216 -9.38 24.09 6.21
CA MET A 216 -10.84 23.97 6.41
C MET A 216 -11.24 23.98 7.89
N GLU A 217 -10.44 23.36 8.75
CA GLU A 217 -10.62 23.42 10.21
C GLU A 217 -10.48 24.86 10.73
N ALA A 218 -9.44 25.58 10.32
CA ALA A 218 -9.20 26.98 10.73
C ALA A 218 -10.31 27.93 10.26
N GLU A 219 -10.94 27.63 9.12
CA GLU A 219 -12.12 28.35 8.60
C GLU A 219 -13.44 27.94 9.30
N GLY A 220 -13.41 26.96 10.21
CA GLY A 220 -14.59 26.46 10.91
C GLY A 220 -15.53 25.61 10.05
N ARG A 221 -15.06 25.10 8.90
CA ARG A 221 -15.89 24.29 7.98
C ARG A 221 -16.07 22.85 8.45
N LEU A 222 -15.11 22.32 9.20
CA LEU A 222 -15.16 20.98 9.79
C LEU A 222 -14.40 20.95 11.13
N THR A 223 -14.62 19.91 11.92
CA THR A 223 -13.92 19.67 13.18
C THR A 223 -12.92 18.52 13.03
N VAL A 224 -11.68 18.69 13.51
CA VAL A 224 -10.67 17.62 13.52
C VAL A 224 -10.36 17.21 14.96
N LEU A 225 -10.82 16.01 15.35
CA LEU A 225 -10.47 15.42 16.64
C LEU A 225 -9.14 14.66 16.50
N ARG A 226 -8.20 14.95 17.39
CA ARG A 226 -6.88 14.31 17.46
C ARG A 226 -6.77 13.52 18.75
N GLU A 227 -5.91 12.50 18.75
CA GLU A 227 -5.73 11.63 19.93
C GLU A 227 -7.07 11.10 20.47
N THR A 228 -7.96 10.76 19.54
CA THR A 228 -9.36 10.44 19.84
C THR A 228 -9.74 9.11 19.19
N THR A 229 -10.45 8.25 19.93
CA THR A 229 -10.93 6.96 19.42
C THR A 229 -12.43 6.79 19.65
N PRO A 230 -13.19 6.21 18.70
CA PRO A 230 -14.61 5.92 18.92
C PRO A 230 -14.76 4.82 19.98
N ALA A 231 -15.56 5.11 21.01
CA ALA A 231 -15.89 4.20 22.11
C ALA A 231 -17.22 3.47 21.85
N LYS A 232 -18.20 4.18 21.29
CA LYS A 232 -19.52 3.64 20.93
C LYS A 232 -20.18 4.46 19.82
N ILE A 233 -20.81 3.80 18.86
CA ILE A 233 -21.63 4.41 17.82
C ILE A 233 -23.10 4.10 18.15
N GLY A 234 -23.87 5.14 18.48
CA GLY A 234 -25.28 5.02 18.82
C GLY A 234 -26.21 5.49 17.70
N LYS A 235 -27.51 5.50 17.98
CA LYS A 235 -28.50 6.12 17.08
C LYS A 235 -28.53 7.65 17.30
N GLY A 236 -28.04 8.40 16.33
CA GLY A 236 -28.00 9.87 16.37
C GLY A 236 -26.87 10.46 17.22
N THR A 237 -26.02 9.62 17.82
CA THR A 237 -24.86 10.05 18.61
C THR A 237 -23.66 9.14 18.41
N ILE A 238 -22.47 9.67 18.66
CA ILE A 238 -21.24 8.91 18.79
C ILE A 238 -20.51 9.34 20.06
N THR A 239 -19.95 8.36 20.76
CA THR A 239 -19.15 8.55 21.96
C THR A 239 -17.68 8.27 21.64
N PHE A 240 -16.80 9.17 22.06
CA PHE A 240 -15.36 9.09 21.89
C PHE A 240 -14.64 8.99 23.23
N ASP A 241 -13.55 8.23 23.24
CA ASP A 241 -12.49 8.37 24.24
C ASP A 241 -11.52 9.45 23.78
N THR A 242 -11.32 10.48 24.60
CA THR A 242 -10.36 11.56 24.36
C THR A 242 -9.36 11.64 25.51
N ARG A 243 -8.28 12.41 25.33
CA ARG A 243 -7.32 12.73 26.40
C ARG A 243 -7.94 13.32 27.66
N ASP A 244 -9.05 14.06 27.52
CA ASP A 244 -9.67 14.80 28.61
C ASP A 244 -10.93 14.06 29.15
N GLY A 245 -11.18 12.84 28.68
CA GLY A 245 -12.30 11.99 29.09
C GLY A 245 -13.25 11.63 27.95
N GLU A 246 -14.41 11.11 28.31
CA GLU A 246 -15.45 10.70 27.35
C GLU A 246 -16.12 11.94 26.72
N LEU A 247 -16.27 11.95 25.41
CA LEU A 247 -16.95 12.99 24.64
C LEU A 247 -18.08 12.37 23.81
N GLN A 248 -19.32 12.73 24.09
CA GLN A 248 -20.48 12.35 23.28
C GLN A 248 -20.93 13.52 22.41
N VAL A 249 -21.13 13.27 21.11
CA VAL A 249 -21.60 14.28 20.15
C VAL A 249 -22.73 13.74 19.27
N PRO A 250 -23.58 14.61 18.70
CA PRO A 250 -24.54 14.21 17.68
C PRO A 250 -23.84 13.60 16.45
N CYS A 251 -24.39 12.53 15.92
CA CYS A 251 -23.87 11.81 14.76
C CYS A 251 -24.99 11.01 14.10
N ASP A 252 -25.46 11.49 12.96
CA ASP A 252 -26.45 10.81 12.14
C ASP A 252 -25.80 9.69 11.32
N ARG A 253 -24.51 9.86 10.97
CA ARG A 253 -23.79 8.94 10.09
C ARG A 253 -22.31 8.88 10.39
N VAL A 254 -21.79 7.65 10.38
CA VAL A 254 -20.36 7.38 10.41
C VAL A 254 -19.89 6.94 9.02
N ILE A 255 -18.83 7.56 8.52
CA ILE A 255 -18.10 7.12 7.33
C ILE A 255 -16.72 6.60 7.76
N ALA A 256 -16.59 5.28 7.80
CA ALA A 256 -15.37 4.59 8.22
C ALA A 256 -14.41 4.41 7.04
N ARG A 257 -13.39 5.27 6.95
CA ARG A 257 -12.29 5.23 5.97
C ARG A 257 -10.96 4.86 6.64
N MET A 258 -10.98 3.71 7.31
CA MET A 258 -9.90 3.27 8.19
C MET A 258 -8.83 2.39 7.51
N GLY A 259 -8.78 2.42 6.18
CA GLY A 259 -7.91 1.56 5.37
C GLY A 259 -8.46 0.13 5.21
N SER A 260 -7.63 -0.74 4.65
CA SER A 260 -7.98 -2.12 4.30
C SER A 260 -6.82 -3.07 4.60
N ALA A 261 -7.05 -4.38 4.47
CA ALA A 261 -6.01 -5.39 4.65
C ALA A 261 -6.14 -6.51 3.61
N PRO A 262 -5.05 -7.23 3.30
CA PRO A 262 -5.12 -8.44 2.48
C PRO A 262 -6.20 -9.42 2.99
N PRO A 263 -7.02 -10.02 2.12
CA PRO A 263 -8.00 -11.04 2.51
C PRO A 263 -7.29 -12.38 2.76
N ARG A 264 -6.53 -12.47 3.85
CA ARG A 264 -5.57 -13.57 4.11
C ARG A 264 -6.19 -14.95 4.03
N ALA A 265 -7.37 -15.16 4.62
CA ALA A 265 -8.05 -16.45 4.58
C ALA A 265 -8.28 -16.98 3.15
N PHE A 266 -8.59 -16.09 2.19
CA PHE A 266 -8.74 -16.46 0.78
C PHE A 266 -7.38 -16.71 0.12
N VAL A 267 -6.40 -15.82 0.34
CA VAL A 267 -5.08 -15.91 -0.30
C VAL A 267 -4.29 -17.10 0.22
N GLU A 268 -4.17 -17.26 1.54
CA GLU A 268 -3.52 -18.41 2.18
C GLU A 268 -4.25 -19.71 1.85
N GLY A 269 -5.57 -19.66 1.62
CA GLY A 269 -6.39 -20.81 1.26
C GLY A 269 -6.26 -21.26 -0.20
N ALA A 270 -5.63 -20.47 -1.07
CA ALA A 270 -5.42 -20.83 -2.47
C ALA A 270 -4.51 -22.05 -2.56
N CYS A 271 -5.03 -23.15 -3.11
CA CYS A 271 -4.40 -24.46 -3.20
C CYS A 271 -3.96 -25.09 -1.87
N ALA A 272 -4.42 -24.54 -0.73
CA ALA A 272 -4.08 -25.08 0.58
C ALA A 272 -4.74 -26.43 0.86
N GLU A 273 -4.00 -27.28 1.57
CA GLU A 273 -4.60 -28.39 2.30
C GLU A 273 -5.20 -27.86 3.61
N PHE A 274 -6.25 -28.53 4.08
CA PHE A 274 -6.90 -28.18 5.32
C PHE A 274 -6.87 -29.35 6.28
N GLU A 275 -6.66 -29.05 7.56
CA GLU A 275 -6.72 -30.01 8.65
C GLU A 275 -7.77 -29.59 9.67
N GLU A 276 -8.23 -30.54 10.48
CA GLU A 276 -9.14 -30.26 11.58
C GLU A 276 -8.35 -30.02 12.86
N LYS A 277 -8.57 -28.88 13.50
CA LYS A 277 -7.97 -28.52 14.78
C LYS A 277 -9.01 -27.83 15.65
N ASP A 278 -9.22 -28.34 16.86
CA ASP A 278 -10.21 -27.83 17.82
C ASP A 278 -11.62 -27.70 17.22
N GLY A 279 -12.03 -28.67 16.40
CA GLY A 279 -13.32 -28.68 15.69
C GLY A 279 -13.45 -27.63 14.60
N LYS A 280 -12.35 -26.99 14.18
CA LYS A 280 -12.31 -25.99 13.11
C LYS A 280 -11.43 -26.46 11.97
N LYS A 281 -11.88 -26.19 10.75
CA LYS A 281 -11.09 -26.37 9.54
C LYS A 281 -10.04 -25.25 9.47
N VAL A 282 -8.77 -25.62 9.53
CA VAL A 282 -7.63 -24.69 9.47
C VAL A 282 -6.72 -25.06 8.31
N ILE A 283 -6.02 -24.07 7.75
CA ILE A 283 -5.04 -24.29 6.68
C ILE A 283 -3.83 -25.02 7.27
N LYS A 284 -3.44 -26.13 6.65
CA LYS A 284 -2.20 -26.82 7.00
C LYS A 284 -1.02 -25.94 6.58
N ARG A 285 -0.18 -25.59 7.55
CA ARG A 285 0.93 -24.66 7.36
C ARG A 285 1.86 -25.11 6.22
N GLY A 286 2.19 -24.19 5.31
CA GLY A 286 3.11 -24.43 4.19
C GLY A 286 2.49 -25.08 2.95
N THR A 287 1.15 -25.21 2.88
CA THR A 287 0.48 -25.84 1.73
C THR A 287 -0.16 -24.84 0.76
N GLY A 288 -0.52 -23.64 1.22
CA GLY A 288 -1.02 -22.56 0.38
C GLY A 288 -0.03 -21.41 0.22
N ILE A 289 -0.53 -20.23 -0.14
CA ILE A 289 0.30 -19.02 -0.28
C ILE A 289 0.76 -18.53 1.10
N GLU A 290 2.07 -18.38 1.29
CA GLU A 290 2.65 -17.85 2.51
C GLU A 290 2.76 -16.33 2.47
N PHE A 291 2.65 -15.72 3.65
CA PHE A 291 2.88 -14.29 3.87
C PHE A 291 4.22 -14.05 4.57
N THR A 292 4.74 -12.83 4.42
CA THR A 292 6.03 -12.39 4.97
C THR A 292 6.11 -12.49 6.50
N SER A 293 5.01 -12.24 7.22
CA SER A 293 4.91 -12.46 8.66
C SER A 293 3.49 -12.90 9.08
N ALA A 294 3.23 -13.08 10.37
CA ALA A 294 1.88 -13.31 10.90
C ALA A 294 1.06 -12.01 11.03
N ASP A 295 1.65 -10.85 10.77
CA ASP A 295 0.95 -9.57 10.88
C ASP A 295 -0.21 -9.50 9.87
N ARG A 296 -1.35 -8.97 10.34
CA ARG A 296 -2.57 -8.86 9.53
C ARG A 296 -2.39 -8.06 8.24
N VAL A 297 -1.47 -7.09 8.25
CA VAL A 297 -1.18 -6.19 7.13
C VAL A 297 0.03 -6.63 6.30
N ALA A 298 0.65 -7.76 6.65
CA ALA A 298 1.75 -8.32 5.89
C ALA A 298 1.30 -8.70 4.47
N TYR A 299 2.25 -8.73 3.54
CA TYR A 299 2.02 -9.09 2.15
C TYR A 299 2.45 -10.55 1.87
N PRO A 300 1.94 -11.17 0.80
CA PRO A 300 2.41 -12.48 0.33
C PRO A 300 3.94 -12.48 0.11
N LYS A 301 4.58 -13.63 0.34
CA LYS A 301 5.97 -13.85 -0.09
C LYS A 301 5.96 -14.06 -1.60
N LEU A 302 6.73 -13.25 -2.31
CA LEU A 302 6.78 -13.25 -3.77
C LEU A 302 8.22 -13.33 -4.27
N SER A 303 8.42 -14.02 -5.39
CA SER A 303 9.64 -13.95 -6.18
C SER A 303 9.77 -12.58 -6.87
N PRO A 304 10.94 -12.24 -7.44
CA PRO A 304 11.11 -11.04 -8.26
C PRO A 304 10.19 -10.98 -9.49
N THR A 305 9.63 -12.12 -9.92
CA THR A 305 8.68 -12.23 -11.04
C THR A 305 7.22 -12.31 -10.57
N PHE A 306 6.95 -11.93 -9.32
CA PHE A 306 5.62 -11.92 -8.70
C PHE A 306 5.01 -13.30 -8.44
N GLU A 307 5.76 -14.40 -8.60
CA GLU A 307 5.28 -15.75 -8.30
C GLU A 307 5.20 -15.95 -6.78
N SER A 308 4.08 -16.48 -6.31
CA SER A 308 3.86 -16.80 -4.89
C SER A 308 4.59 -18.08 -4.48
N THR A 309 4.46 -18.48 -3.22
CA THR A 309 4.96 -19.79 -2.74
C THR A 309 4.19 -20.98 -3.33
N VAL A 310 3.05 -20.75 -3.99
CA VAL A 310 2.36 -21.76 -4.79
C VAL A 310 2.76 -21.56 -6.27
N PRO A 311 3.55 -22.48 -6.86
CA PRO A 311 4.00 -22.36 -8.24
C PRO A 311 2.82 -22.21 -9.21
N GLY A 312 2.92 -21.26 -10.16
CA GLY A 312 1.86 -20.96 -11.11
C GLY A 312 0.77 -20.01 -10.59
N ILE A 313 0.84 -19.56 -9.34
CA ILE A 313 0.02 -18.45 -8.84
C ILE A 313 0.89 -17.22 -8.63
N TYR A 314 0.55 -16.13 -9.32
CA TYR A 314 1.22 -14.84 -9.26
C TYR A 314 0.36 -13.82 -8.53
N VAL A 315 0.97 -12.84 -7.88
CA VAL A 315 0.25 -11.79 -7.14
C VAL A 315 0.77 -10.41 -7.54
N ILE A 316 -0.14 -9.54 -7.97
CA ILE A 316 0.19 -8.19 -8.44
C ILE A 316 -0.70 -7.12 -7.80
N GLY A 317 -0.31 -5.87 -7.99
CA GLY A 317 -1.03 -4.69 -7.55
C GLY A 317 -0.92 -4.45 -6.04
N ALA A 318 -1.92 -3.81 -5.45
CA ALA A 318 -1.91 -3.45 -4.03
C ALA A 318 -1.73 -4.66 -3.08
N LEU A 319 -2.12 -5.87 -3.50
CA LEU A 319 -1.92 -7.09 -2.71
C LEU A 319 -0.44 -7.50 -2.63
N ALA A 320 0.37 -7.16 -3.65
CA ALA A 320 1.81 -7.41 -3.67
C ALA A 320 2.62 -6.39 -2.83
N GLY A 321 1.96 -5.42 -2.22
CA GLY A 321 2.59 -4.44 -1.32
C GLY A 321 2.90 -3.08 -1.93
N TYR A 322 2.52 -2.85 -3.19
CA TYR A 322 2.77 -1.57 -3.86
C TYR A 322 1.48 -0.95 -4.45
N PRO A 323 0.71 -0.17 -3.68
CA PRO A 323 -0.64 0.28 -4.05
C PRO A 323 -0.69 1.53 -4.94
N LEU A 324 0.36 1.86 -5.70
CA LEU A 324 0.33 2.97 -6.68
C LEU A 324 -0.15 2.48 -8.04
N ILE A 325 -1.13 3.17 -8.64
CA ILE A 325 -1.80 2.75 -9.88
C ILE A 325 -0.80 2.49 -11.01
N LYS A 326 0.14 3.42 -11.26
CA LYS A 326 1.12 3.28 -12.35
C LYS A 326 2.04 2.07 -12.16
N HIS A 327 2.47 1.81 -10.92
CA HIS A 327 3.24 0.62 -10.57
C HIS A 327 2.40 -0.66 -10.71
N CYS A 328 1.16 -0.65 -10.22
CA CYS A 328 0.22 -1.75 -10.35
C CYS A 328 0.03 -2.14 -11.82
N MET A 329 -0.18 -1.17 -12.71
CA MET A 329 -0.30 -1.41 -14.15
C MET A 329 1.00 -1.99 -14.73
N ASN A 330 2.17 -1.44 -14.39
CA ASN A 330 3.45 -2.00 -14.82
C ASN A 330 3.67 -3.44 -14.33
N GLN A 331 3.26 -3.78 -13.11
CA GLN A 331 3.30 -5.17 -12.62
C GLN A 331 2.38 -6.09 -13.44
N GLY A 332 1.22 -5.59 -13.86
CA GLY A 332 0.31 -6.32 -14.74
C GLY A 332 0.93 -6.64 -16.10
N TYR A 333 1.62 -5.67 -16.71
CA TYR A 333 2.40 -5.92 -17.93
C TYR A 333 3.50 -6.97 -17.68
N ASP A 334 4.33 -6.77 -16.66
CA ASP A 334 5.51 -7.59 -16.40
C ASP A 334 5.19 -9.04 -16.09
N VAL A 335 4.18 -9.29 -15.27
CA VAL A 335 3.85 -10.66 -14.86
C VAL A 335 3.48 -11.51 -16.07
N VAL A 336 2.81 -10.92 -17.07
CA VAL A 336 2.43 -11.63 -18.30
C VAL A 336 3.65 -11.86 -19.18
N GLU A 337 4.57 -10.90 -19.29
CA GLU A 337 5.85 -11.09 -19.98
C GLU A 337 6.66 -12.22 -19.35
N PHE A 338 6.74 -12.29 -18.02
CA PHE A 338 7.41 -13.38 -17.30
C PHE A 338 6.73 -14.73 -17.54
N ILE A 339 5.40 -14.80 -17.47
CA ILE A 339 4.62 -16.01 -17.79
C ILE A 339 4.83 -16.43 -19.25
N ASN A 340 5.09 -15.47 -20.14
CA ASN A 340 5.38 -15.71 -21.56
C ASN A 340 6.87 -15.97 -21.84
N GLY A 341 7.72 -16.09 -20.81
CA GLY A 341 9.12 -16.51 -20.94
C GLY A 341 10.14 -15.38 -21.10
N ASN A 342 9.74 -14.11 -20.97
CA ASN A 342 10.66 -12.98 -21.03
C ASN A 342 11.42 -12.81 -19.70
N THR A 343 12.51 -13.55 -19.53
CA THR A 343 13.35 -13.51 -18.32
C THR A 343 14.32 -12.33 -18.29
N SER A 344 14.45 -11.59 -19.40
CA SER A 344 15.35 -10.44 -19.52
C SER A 344 14.72 -9.12 -19.09
N LEU A 345 13.40 -9.10 -18.85
CA LEU A 345 12.66 -7.89 -18.51
C LEU A 345 13.10 -7.36 -17.15
N LYS A 346 13.61 -6.12 -17.15
CA LYS A 346 13.90 -5.37 -15.93
C LYS A 346 12.66 -4.60 -15.45
N PRO A 347 12.51 -4.33 -14.14
CA PRO A 347 11.43 -3.50 -13.64
C PRO A 347 11.43 -2.09 -14.27
N ALA A 348 10.26 -1.46 -14.40
CA ALA A 348 10.13 -0.12 -15.02
C ALA A 348 10.90 0.98 -14.27
N ASP A 349 11.18 0.78 -12.98
CA ASP A 349 11.94 1.70 -12.15
C ASP A 349 13.47 1.46 -12.22
N GLU A 350 13.93 0.41 -12.92
CA GLU A 350 15.35 0.07 -13.06
C GLU A 350 16.21 1.25 -13.54
N PRO A 351 15.82 2.01 -14.59
CA PRO A 351 16.65 3.15 -15.03
C PRO A 351 16.75 4.26 -13.99
N ILE A 352 15.68 4.48 -13.20
CA ILE A 352 15.62 5.51 -12.16
C ILE A 352 16.54 5.12 -11.00
N LEU A 353 16.49 3.85 -10.58
CA LEU A 353 17.37 3.34 -9.52
C LEU A 353 18.83 3.27 -9.99
N ALA A 354 19.08 2.91 -11.25
CA ALA A 354 20.43 2.88 -11.81
C ALA A 354 21.07 4.28 -11.79
N ASP A 355 20.35 5.32 -12.22
CA ASP A 355 20.83 6.71 -12.15
C ASP A 355 21.09 7.14 -10.70
N LYS A 356 20.17 6.81 -9.79
CA LYS A 356 20.31 7.10 -8.35
C LYS A 356 21.54 6.43 -7.75
N PHE A 357 21.83 5.19 -8.12
CA PHE A 357 22.93 4.40 -7.57
C PHE A 357 24.25 4.59 -8.31
N ALA A 358 24.26 5.23 -9.48
CA ALA A 358 25.46 5.47 -10.28
C ALA A 358 26.56 6.26 -9.54
N ARG A 359 26.18 7.06 -8.53
CA ARG A 359 27.11 7.85 -7.70
C ARG A 359 27.71 7.05 -6.54
N LEU A 360 27.26 5.83 -6.31
CA LEU A 360 27.73 4.98 -5.23
C LEU A 360 28.98 4.17 -5.65
N PRO A 361 29.87 3.83 -4.71
CA PRO A 361 31.14 3.19 -5.03
C PRO A 361 31.01 1.74 -5.51
N GLY A 362 31.94 1.31 -6.36
CA GLY A 362 32.11 -0.10 -6.74
C GLY A 362 31.37 -0.55 -8.01
N ASN A 363 30.72 0.37 -8.75
CA ASN A 363 30.05 0.08 -10.03
C ASN A 363 29.09 -1.14 -9.96
N ARG A 364 28.36 -1.25 -8.85
CA ARG A 364 27.41 -2.31 -8.58
C ARG A 364 26.09 -2.07 -9.33
N SER A 365 25.47 -3.17 -9.75
CA SER A 365 24.13 -3.19 -10.31
C SER A 365 23.07 -2.74 -9.30
N VAL A 366 21.87 -2.41 -9.80
CA VAL A 366 20.70 -2.08 -8.96
C VAL A 366 20.38 -3.22 -7.99
N ASP A 367 20.42 -4.46 -8.47
CA ASP A 367 20.11 -5.65 -7.67
C ASP A 367 21.14 -5.88 -6.54
N GLU A 368 22.43 -5.65 -6.81
CA GLU A 368 23.49 -5.72 -5.78
C GLU A 368 23.31 -4.64 -4.70
N TRP A 369 22.97 -3.42 -5.09
CA TRP A 369 22.69 -2.34 -4.14
C TRP A 369 21.45 -2.60 -3.31
N LEU A 370 20.33 -3.01 -3.92
CA LEU A 370 19.12 -3.36 -3.20
C LEU A 370 19.36 -4.52 -2.22
N THR A 371 20.15 -5.52 -2.63
CA THR A 371 20.57 -6.62 -1.74
C THR A 371 21.40 -6.10 -0.57
N THR A 372 22.32 -5.17 -0.82
CA THR A 372 23.14 -4.53 0.23
C THR A 372 22.24 -3.78 1.21
N PHE A 373 21.34 -2.92 0.72
CA PHE A 373 20.43 -2.16 1.57
C PHE A 373 19.50 -3.05 2.39
N GLY A 374 18.85 -4.03 1.77
CA GLY A 374 17.90 -4.92 2.45
C GLY A 374 18.55 -5.83 3.49
N SER A 375 19.81 -6.24 3.29
CA SER A 375 20.52 -7.15 4.20
C SER A 375 21.30 -6.44 5.31
N GLN A 376 21.92 -5.30 5.01
CA GLN A 376 22.81 -4.60 5.93
C GLN A 376 22.07 -3.63 6.85
N ILE A 377 21.00 -2.97 6.36
CA ILE A 377 20.27 -1.97 7.14
C ILE A 377 19.22 -2.66 8.01
N ASP A 378 19.31 -2.51 9.33
CA ASP A 378 18.45 -3.19 10.28
C ASP A 378 16.96 -2.86 10.09
N ILE A 379 16.66 -1.60 9.78
CA ILE A 379 15.28 -1.15 9.55
C ILE A 379 14.69 -1.65 8.22
N PHE A 380 15.49 -2.27 7.34
CA PHE A 380 15.07 -2.80 6.04
C PHE A 380 14.99 -4.32 5.95
N LYS A 381 15.44 -5.05 6.98
CA LYS A 381 15.52 -6.54 6.96
C LYS A 381 14.21 -7.26 6.67
N GLU A 382 13.07 -6.66 7.04
CA GLU A 382 11.73 -7.21 6.85
C GLU A 382 10.94 -6.49 5.74
N VAL A 383 11.62 -5.67 4.94
CA VAL A 383 11.02 -4.97 3.81
C VAL A 383 11.13 -5.87 2.58
N SER A 384 10.01 -6.14 1.90
CA SER A 384 10.04 -6.98 0.69
C SER A 384 10.86 -6.31 -0.44
N PRO A 385 11.39 -7.07 -1.41
CA PRO A 385 12.12 -6.48 -2.54
C PRO A 385 11.34 -5.39 -3.27
N LEU A 386 10.02 -5.58 -3.46
CA LEU A 386 9.15 -4.58 -4.10
C LEU A 386 9.01 -3.31 -3.25
N GLN A 387 8.80 -3.46 -1.95
CA GLN A 387 8.70 -2.33 -1.03
C GLN A 387 10.04 -1.58 -0.89
N LEU A 388 11.16 -2.30 -0.97
CA LEU A 388 12.48 -1.67 -0.92
C LEU A 388 12.72 -0.83 -2.17
N ARG A 389 12.34 -1.32 -3.36
CA ARG A 389 12.39 -0.52 -4.60
C ARG A 389 11.53 0.74 -4.49
N GLU A 390 10.30 0.62 -3.99
CA GLU A 390 9.41 1.77 -3.69
C GLU A 390 10.09 2.76 -2.74
N LEU A 391 10.60 2.27 -1.61
CA LEU A 391 11.27 3.12 -0.64
C LEU A 391 12.45 3.85 -1.26
N MET A 392 13.25 3.16 -2.09
CA MET A 392 14.40 3.77 -2.75
C MET A 392 14.00 4.84 -3.77
N LEU A 393 12.82 4.77 -4.39
CA LEU A 393 12.33 5.85 -5.26
C LEU A 393 12.08 7.14 -4.46
N ASP A 394 11.56 7.02 -3.24
CA ASP A 394 11.25 8.13 -2.32
C ASP A 394 12.45 8.55 -1.42
N SER A 395 13.61 7.91 -1.57
CA SER A 395 14.81 8.14 -0.75
C SER A 395 15.98 8.74 -1.53
N THR A 396 16.94 9.32 -0.83
CA THR A 396 18.25 9.71 -1.41
C THR A 396 19.33 8.74 -0.95
N VAL A 397 20.36 8.56 -1.78
CA VAL A 397 21.54 7.77 -1.41
C VAL A 397 22.77 8.64 -1.54
N ALA A 398 23.73 8.46 -0.63
CA ALA A 398 24.97 9.22 -0.62
C ALA A 398 26.14 8.37 -0.16
N SER A 399 27.32 8.68 -0.69
CA SER A 399 28.59 8.14 -0.24
C SER A 399 29.46 9.27 0.30
N PHE A 400 30.20 8.99 1.37
CA PHE A 400 31.05 9.95 2.08
C PHE A 400 32.45 9.37 2.25
N ALA A 401 33.47 10.18 2.02
CA ALA A 401 34.86 9.84 2.33
C ALA A 401 35.12 9.90 3.84
N ALA A 402 36.16 9.22 4.32
CA ALA A 402 36.55 9.28 5.73
C ALA A 402 36.81 10.74 6.17
N GLY A 403 36.19 11.16 7.28
CA GLY A 403 36.26 12.51 7.84
C GLY A 403 35.24 13.51 7.25
N GLU A 404 34.57 13.17 6.16
CA GLU A 404 33.60 14.05 5.50
C GLU A 404 32.36 14.29 6.39
N THR A 405 31.88 15.53 6.44
CA THR A 405 30.68 15.90 7.19
C THR A 405 29.43 15.40 6.47
N VAL A 406 28.59 14.62 7.17
CA VAL A 406 27.26 14.26 6.68
C VAL A 406 26.28 15.42 6.92
N PHE A 407 26.25 15.94 8.14
CA PHE A 407 25.56 17.19 8.48
C PHE A 407 26.15 17.83 9.75
N GLU A 408 25.93 19.12 9.91
CA GLU A 408 26.39 19.90 11.07
C GLU A 408 25.32 20.04 12.15
N ARG A 409 25.77 20.23 13.39
CA ARG A 409 24.91 20.65 14.51
C ARG A 409 24.13 21.91 14.13
N ASN A 410 22.88 22.00 14.59
CA ASN A 410 21.93 23.09 14.31
C ASN A 410 21.46 23.23 12.86
N ALA A 411 21.94 22.40 11.93
CA ALA A 411 21.38 22.34 10.59
C ALA A 411 19.88 22.00 10.65
N PRO A 412 19.06 22.50 9.71
CA PRO A 412 17.72 21.97 9.50
C PRO A 412 17.80 20.46 9.23
N GLY A 413 16.88 19.69 9.78
CA GLY A 413 16.92 18.24 9.64
C GLY A 413 15.57 17.60 9.81
N THR A 414 14.94 17.24 8.70
CA THR A 414 13.66 16.52 8.66
C THR A 414 13.82 15.13 8.02
N SER A 415 15.03 14.56 8.08
CA SER A 415 15.36 13.24 7.52
C SER A 415 16.12 12.40 8.54
N LEU A 416 16.06 11.08 8.39
CA LEU A 416 16.94 10.14 9.08
C LEU A 416 17.84 9.44 8.04
N PHE A 417 19.00 8.99 8.48
CA PHE A 417 19.96 8.28 7.65
C PHE A 417 20.11 6.85 8.15
N ALA A 418 20.27 5.90 7.24
CA ALA A 418 20.55 4.50 7.53
C ALA A 418 21.88 4.10 6.89
N ILE A 419 22.77 3.47 7.66
CA ILE A 419 24.14 3.16 7.23
C ILE A 419 24.14 1.79 6.55
N ALA A 420 24.33 1.78 5.23
CA ALA A 420 24.45 0.55 4.45
C ALA A 420 25.85 -0.06 4.59
N GLU A 421 26.89 0.77 4.51
CA GLU A 421 28.30 0.38 4.58
C GLU A 421 29.08 1.43 5.38
N GLY A 422 30.07 0.98 6.17
CA GLY A 422 30.96 1.85 6.94
C GLY A 422 30.38 2.26 8.30
N SER A 423 30.85 3.39 8.85
CA SER A 423 30.43 3.89 10.16
C SER A 423 30.60 5.40 10.25
N VAL A 424 29.86 6.04 11.16
CA VAL A 424 29.92 7.49 11.40
C VAL A 424 30.34 7.81 12.83
N LEU A 425 30.88 9.00 13.03
CA LEU A 425 31.24 9.59 14.33
C LEU A 425 30.24 10.71 14.66
N VAL A 426 29.70 10.66 15.87
CA VAL A 426 28.84 11.71 16.44
C VAL A 426 29.66 12.58 17.37
N GLU A 427 29.75 13.87 17.10
CA GLU A 427 30.36 14.84 18.01
C GLU A 427 29.41 15.12 19.19
N ILE A 428 29.75 14.58 20.37
CA ILE A 428 28.89 14.68 21.57
C ILE A 428 29.14 15.97 22.36
N ASP A 429 30.37 16.46 22.36
CA ASP A 429 30.73 17.73 22.99
C ASP A 429 30.54 18.88 22.00
N LYS A 430 30.04 20.01 22.47
CA LYS A 430 29.85 21.21 21.64
C LYS A 430 31.13 22.04 21.53
N ASP A 431 32.04 21.88 22.49
CA ASP A 431 33.26 22.69 22.62
C ASP A 431 34.52 21.88 22.25
N ASP A 432 34.39 20.55 22.09
CA ASP A 432 35.49 19.63 21.74
C ASP A 432 35.07 18.58 20.69
N ALA A 433 35.43 18.83 19.42
CA ALA A 433 35.11 17.94 18.30
C ALA A 433 35.85 16.58 18.35
N SER A 434 36.85 16.40 19.23
CA SER A 434 37.54 15.12 19.38
C SER A 434 36.73 14.09 20.17
N ARG A 435 35.78 14.55 21.00
CA ARG A 435 34.89 13.69 21.77
C ARG A 435 33.77 13.16 20.89
N THR A 436 33.94 11.94 20.43
CA THR A 436 33.01 11.30 19.50
C THR A 436 32.51 9.94 19.97
N VAL A 437 31.31 9.57 19.52
CA VAL A 437 30.75 8.22 19.67
C VAL A 437 30.53 7.64 18.26
N ARG A 438 30.96 6.39 18.05
CA ARG A 438 30.80 5.72 16.75
C ARG A 438 29.41 5.07 16.64
N ILE A 439 28.75 5.27 15.50
CA ILE A 439 27.56 4.53 15.08
C ILE A 439 27.96 3.60 13.95
N ALA A 440 27.79 2.29 14.17
CA ALA A 440 28.21 1.24 13.25
C ALA A 440 27.25 1.04 12.08
N GLN A 441 27.72 0.32 11.06
CA GLN A 441 26.95 -0.20 9.94
C GLN A 441 25.62 -0.85 10.39
N GLY A 442 24.59 -0.69 9.56
CA GLY A 442 23.26 -1.23 9.78
C GLY A 442 22.36 -0.40 10.70
N SER A 443 22.96 0.48 11.50
CA SER A 443 22.22 1.40 12.36
C SER A 443 21.72 2.64 11.60
N ILE A 444 20.93 3.46 12.28
CA ILE A 444 20.38 4.72 11.78
C ILE A 444 20.94 5.91 12.53
N PHE A 445 20.85 7.13 12.02
CA PHE A 445 21.13 8.37 12.76
C PHE A 445 20.28 9.54 12.28
N GLY A 446 20.15 10.58 13.11
CA GLY A 446 19.32 11.76 12.80
C GLY A 446 17.83 11.59 13.10
N GLU A 447 17.43 10.45 13.65
CA GLU A 447 16.06 10.08 14.04
C GLU A 447 15.44 11.02 15.08
N VAL A 448 16.25 11.58 15.99
CA VAL A 448 15.75 12.51 17.02
C VAL A 448 15.15 13.77 16.39
N GLY A 449 15.80 14.33 15.36
CA GLY A 449 15.29 15.52 14.65
C GLY A 449 14.00 15.21 13.89
N LEU A 450 13.90 14.00 13.33
CA LEU A 450 12.71 13.52 12.61
C LEU A 450 11.49 13.35 13.53
N ILE A 451 11.69 12.76 14.71
CA ILE A 451 10.63 12.51 15.70
C ILE A 451 10.23 13.79 16.42
N SER A 452 11.20 14.60 16.86
CA SER A 452 10.94 15.78 17.69
C SER A 452 10.71 17.08 16.89
N GLY A 453 10.96 17.07 15.57
CA GLY A 453 10.94 18.27 14.73
C GLY A 453 12.05 19.28 15.04
N ARG A 454 13.01 18.93 15.91
CA ARG A 454 14.11 19.80 16.35
C ARG A 454 15.25 19.81 15.32
N ARG A 455 16.07 20.86 15.35
CA ARG A 455 17.32 20.95 14.59
C ARG A 455 18.29 19.82 14.95
N ARG A 456 19.27 19.55 14.09
CA ARG A 456 20.30 18.52 14.32
C ARG A 456 21.03 18.75 15.66
N GLY A 457 20.99 17.76 16.54
CA GLY A 457 21.57 17.87 17.90
C GLY A 457 23.09 17.83 17.95
N SER A 458 23.73 17.18 16.96
CA SER A 458 25.17 16.97 16.87
C SER A 458 25.64 17.04 15.41
N THR A 459 26.93 17.26 15.21
CA THR A 459 27.59 17.09 13.91
C THR A 459 27.89 15.61 13.71
N ILE A 460 27.69 15.12 12.48
CA ILE A 460 28.00 13.75 12.08
C ILE A 460 29.06 13.77 10.99
N ARG A 461 30.11 12.96 11.17
CA ARG A 461 31.18 12.75 10.18
C ARG A 461 31.31 11.28 9.84
N ALA A 462 31.67 10.96 8.60
CA ALA A 462 32.03 9.60 8.23
C ALA A 462 33.32 9.19 8.95
N ALA A 463 33.33 8.05 9.65
CA ALA A 463 34.50 7.52 10.32
C ALA A 463 35.47 6.85 9.34
N GLU A 464 34.91 6.33 8.24
CA GLU A 464 35.54 5.61 7.14
C GLU A 464 34.68 5.80 5.87
N PRO A 465 35.07 5.32 4.68
CA PRO A 465 34.19 5.37 3.51
C PRO A 465 32.81 4.80 3.83
N THR A 466 31.77 5.63 3.74
CA THR A 466 30.44 5.33 4.28
C THR A 466 29.38 5.53 3.20
N VAL A 467 28.45 4.57 3.08
CA VAL A 467 27.28 4.68 2.21
C VAL A 467 26.03 4.72 3.06
N VAL A 468 25.17 5.71 2.81
CA VAL A 468 23.92 5.90 3.55
C VAL A 468 22.72 6.01 2.61
N VAL A 469 21.57 5.58 3.15
CA VAL A 469 20.25 5.89 2.62
C VAL A 469 19.63 6.97 3.49
N GLU A 470 19.27 8.11 2.91
CA GLU A 470 18.56 9.18 3.59
C GLU A 470 17.06 9.08 3.31
N LEU A 471 16.27 8.99 4.38
CA LEU A 471 14.81 8.95 4.35
C LEU A 471 14.26 10.29 4.84
N ALA A 472 13.51 10.99 3.99
CA ALA A 472 12.72 12.13 4.43
C ALA A 472 11.65 11.71 5.46
N ARG A 473 11.17 12.65 6.29
CA ARG A 473 10.16 12.42 7.33
C ARG A 473 8.99 11.55 6.87
N ASN A 474 8.41 11.89 5.73
CA ASN A 474 7.24 11.17 5.22
C ASN A 474 7.57 9.74 4.80
N ALA A 475 8.75 9.51 4.19
CA ALA A 475 9.21 8.17 3.84
C ALA A 475 9.45 7.31 5.10
N ALA A 476 10.06 7.89 6.13
CA ALA A 476 10.29 7.22 7.41
C ALA A 476 8.97 6.89 8.15
N LEU A 477 8.04 7.85 8.25
CA LEU A 477 6.74 7.64 8.87
C LEU A 477 5.92 6.59 8.11
N LYS A 478 5.96 6.63 6.77
CA LYS A 478 5.36 5.61 5.91
C LYS A 478 5.94 4.24 6.23
N LEU A 479 7.27 4.08 6.24
CA LEU A 479 7.95 2.83 6.59
C LEU A 479 7.54 2.32 7.98
N ILE A 480 7.51 3.18 9.00
CA ILE A 480 7.06 2.82 10.36
C ILE A 480 5.62 2.29 10.35
N SER A 481 4.75 2.94 9.57
CA SER A 481 3.32 2.60 9.51
C SER A 481 3.02 1.33 8.72
N THR A 482 3.82 1.02 7.69
CA THR A 482 3.60 -0.12 6.77
C THR A 482 4.43 -1.34 7.12
N VAL A 483 5.54 -1.16 7.84
CA VAL A 483 6.46 -2.23 8.25
C VAL A 483 6.66 -2.18 9.77
N PRO A 484 5.77 -2.81 10.56
CA PRO A 484 5.84 -2.77 12.02
C PRO A 484 7.20 -3.19 12.62
N PRO A 485 7.93 -4.19 12.08
CA PRO A 485 9.29 -4.49 12.54
C PRO A 485 10.26 -3.32 12.41
N ALA A 486 10.20 -2.56 11.31
CA ALA A 486 11.03 -1.37 11.10
C ALA A 486 10.69 -0.29 12.13
N GLY A 487 9.40 -0.09 12.41
CA GLY A 487 8.94 0.82 13.47
C GLY A 487 9.48 0.47 14.86
N ARG A 488 9.50 -0.82 15.22
CA ARG A 488 10.09 -1.29 16.47
C ARG A 488 11.60 -1.06 16.51
N ALA A 489 12.31 -1.30 15.41
CA ALA A 489 13.75 -1.07 15.31
C ALA A 489 14.10 0.42 15.49
N ILE A 490 13.38 1.33 14.81
CA ILE A 490 13.56 2.79 14.96
C ILE A 490 13.27 3.24 16.39
N THR A 491 12.18 2.76 16.99
CA THR A 491 11.79 3.11 18.36
C THR A 491 12.84 2.65 19.37
N ARG A 492 13.33 1.41 19.25
CA ARG A 492 14.38 0.86 20.11
C ARG A 492 15.65 1.73 20.06
N THR A 493 16.14 2.02 18.86
CA THR A 493 17.34 2.86 18.70
C THR A 493 17.15 4.27 19.26
N SER A 494 15.95 4.84 19.13
CA SER A 494 15.63 6.15 19.70
C SER A 494 15.65 6.15 21.22
N ILE A 495 15.11 5.10 21.87
CA ILE A 495 15.11 4.95 23.33
C ILE A 495 16.54 4.73 23.85
N GLU A 496 17.30 3.83 23.24
CA GLU A 496 18.69 3.54 23.63
C GLU A 496 19.56 4.81 23.64
N ARG A 497 19.31 5.74 22.71
CA ARG A 497 20.06 7.01 22.61
C ARG A 497 19.58 8.12 23.50
N GLN A 498 18.34 8.09 23.98
CA GLN A 498 17.87 9.05 24.99
C GLN A 498 18.47 8.78 26.37
N LEU A 499 18.95 7.54 26.60
CA LEU A 499 19.58 7.11 27.84
C LEU A 499 21.11 7.32 27.87
N LEU A 500 21.70 7.69 26.72
CA LEU A 500 23.12 8.03 26.55
C LEU A 500 23.29 9.55 26.52
#